data_AF-A0A0F9TLG2-F1
#
_entry.id   AF-A0A0F9TLG2-F1
#
_cell.length_a   1.000
_cell.length_b   1.000
_cell.length_c   1.000
_cell.angle_alpha   90.00
_cell.angle_beta   90.00
_cell.angle_gamma   90.00
#
_symmetry.space_group_name_H-M   'P 1'
#
loop_
_entity.id
_entity.type
_entity.pdbx_description
1 polymer ?
#
loop_
_entity_poly.entity_id
_entity_poly.type
_entity_poly.pdbx_seq_one_letter_code
_entity_poly.pdbx_strand_id
1 'polypeptide(L)'
;MFDRLVIGTANWAKEYNGSKLERAEIKDILDYCTCTGITMLDTADEYNSEEIIGELANSSFDIVTKGNGSIERQLNRLQRNAIYGYLWRTSGLFGRSHLIPEAEKTGISLYEPPPEGTKWGMKPQILQVPYSLMDRRFETLIRYWQCTGIEIHVRSIYLRGRCLQDAHNHDCLQFVLANRFIDKIVIGVDSLEQLKDNVDFIHFWNLRQCDNEFIIDPRKWKEEE
;
A
#
# COMPACT_ATOMS: atom_id res chain seq x y z
N MET A 1 13.88 4.26 4.17
CA MET A 1 13.22 5.15 5.17
C MET A 1 11.70 5.09 5.05
N PHE A 2 11.17 5.07 3.83
CA PHE A 2 9.73 4.97 3.56
C PHE A 2 9.33 3.61 2.99
N ASP A 3 10.03 2.56 3.38
CA ASP A 3 9.92 1.23 2.76
C ASP A 3 8.53 0.60 2.94
N ARG A 4 7.74 1.10 3.90
CA ARG A 4 6.35 0.71 4.13
C ARG A 4 5.35 1.52 3.29
N LEU A 5 5.74 2.64 2.70
CA LEU A 5 4.84 3.53 1.98
C LEU A 5 4.70 3.09 0.52
N VAL A 6 3.46 3.07 0.01
CA VAL A 6 3.14 2.71 -1.36
C VAL A 6 2.19 3.75 -1.95
N ILE A 7 2.44 4.20 -3.18
CA ILE A 7 1.59 5.19 -3.86
C ILE A 7 0.50 4.46 -4.65
N GLY A 8 -0.76 4.69 -4.27
CA GLY A 8 -1.93 4.22 -4.98
C GLY A 8 -2.23 5.11 -6.19
N THR A 9 -2.50 4.51 -7.34
CA THR A 9 -2.63 5.25 -8.61
C THR A 9 -4.08 5.40 -9.10
N ALA A 10 -5.08 5.21 -8.24
CA ALA A 10 -6.48 5.07 -8.66
C ALA A 10 -7.05 6.30 -9.38
N ASN A 11 -6.53 7.50 -9.08
CA ASN A 11 -6.94 8.79 -9.62
C ASN A 11 -6.05 9.29 -10.78
N TRP A 12 -5.18 8.46 -11.37
CA TRP A 12 -4.23 8.93 -12.39
C TRP A 12 -4.86 9.00 -13.79
N ALA A 13 -5.59 7.96 -14.21
CA ALA A 13 -6.21 7.94 -15.55
C ALA A 13 -7.64 8.50 -15.57
N LYS A 14 -8.33 8.47 -14.43
CA LYS A 14 -9.73 8.89 -14.31
C LYS A 14 -10.01 9.44 -12.92
N GLU A 15 -11.12 10.16 -12.78
CA GLU A 15 -11.56 10.65 -11.48
C GLU A 15 -11.84 9.49 -10.52
N TYR A 16 -11.34 9.61 -9.29
CA TYR A 16 -11.53 8.65 -8.22
C TYR A 16 -11.66 9.39 -6.89
N ASN A 17 -12.79 9.21 -6.19
CA ASN A 17 -13.15 9.96 -4.98
C ASN A 17 -13.08 11.49 -5.13
N GLY A 18 -13.41 12.02 -6.32
CA GLY A 18 -13.45 13.46 -6.58
C GLY A 18 -12.11 14.10 -6.95
N SER A 19 -11.03 13.31 -7.06
CA SER A 19 -9.73 13.79 -7.56
C SER A 19 -9.32 13.08 -8.84
N LYS A 20 -8.58 13.80 -9.69
CA LYS A 20 -7.88 13.26 -10.84
C LYS A 20 -6.58 14.05 -11.00
N LEU A 21 -5.44 13.37 -10.97
CA LEU A 21 -4.15 14.01 -11.15
C LEU A 21 -3.86 14.29 -12.61
N GLU A 22 -3.28 15.46 -12.89
CA GLU A 22 -2.79 15.79 -14.22
C GLU A 22 -1.44 15.12 -14.48
N ARG A 23 -1.18 14.79 -15.75
CA ARG A 23 0.00 14.01 -16.14
C ARG A 23 1.33 14.67 -15.71
N ALA A 24 1.41 16.00 -15.76
CA ALA A 24 2.58 16.74 -15.31
C ALA A 24 2.82 16.56 -13.80
N GLU A 25 1.75 16.64 -12.99
CA GLU A 25 1.84 16.44 -11.55
C GLU A 25 2.17 15.00 -11.16
N ILE A 26 1.64 14.01 -11.89
CA ILE A 26 2.03 12.60 -11.73
C ILE A 26 3.54 12.44 -11.94
N LYS A 27 4.11 13.11 -12.94
CA LYS A 27 5.56 13.08 -13.17
C LYS A 27 6.31 13.70 -11.98
N ASP A 28 5.88 14.84 -11.48
CA ASP A 28 6.53 15.49 -10.34
C ASP A 28 6.43 14.63 -9.06
N ILE A 29 5.31 13.93 -8.86
CA ILE A 29 5.12 12.94 -7.78
C ILE A 29 6.11 11.78 -7.91
N LEU A 30 6.28 11.21 -9.10
CA LEU A 30 7.22 10.12 -9.37
C LEU A 30 8.68 10.55 -9.15
N ASP A 31 9.04 11.76 -9.60
CA ASP A 31 10.37 12.33 -9.38
C ASP A 31 10.63 12.51 -7.87
N TYR A 32 9.65 13.05 -7.13
CA TYR A 32 9.75 13.21 -5.67
C TYR A 32 9.86 11.87 -4.94
N CYS A 33 9.07 10.86 -5.33
CA CYS A 33 9.16 9.51 -4.79
C CYS A 33 10.55 8.91 -4.98
N THR A 34 11.14 9.09 -6.18
CA THR A 34 12.50 8.63 -6.48
C THR A 34 13.53 9.31 -5.57
N CYS A 35 13.43 10.63 -5.38
CA CYS A 35 14.34 11.38 -4.52
C CYS A 35 14.23 11.02 -3.03
N THR A 36 13.04 10.62 -2.57
CA THR A 36 12.77 10.28 -1.16
C THR A 36 12.94 8.79 -0.86
N GLY A 37 13.11 7.94 -1.87
CA GLY A 37 13.24 6.49 -1.73
C GLY A 37 11.91 5.77 -1.51
N ILE A 38 10.80 6.34 -1.99
CA ILE A 38 9.52 5.64 -2.12
C ILE A 38 9.54 4.89 -3.45
N THR A 39 9.55 3.56 -3.39
CA THR A 39 9.88 2.72 -4.56
C THR A 39 8.73 1.81 -4.99
N MET A 40 7.52 1.96 -4.48
CA MET A 40 6.43 1.04 -4.82
C MET A 40 5.15 1.77 -5.24
N LEU A 41 4.54 1.27 -6.33
CA LEU A 41 3.27 1.73 -6.86
C LEU A 41 2.22 0.62 -6.74
N ASP A 42 1.02 1.00 -6.33
CA ASP A 42 -0.15 0.13 -6.26
C ASP A 42 -1.19 0.57 -7.30
N THR A 43 -1.45 -0.29 -8.27
CA THR A 43 -2.39 -0.04 -9.36
C THR A 43 -3.36 -1.20 -9.53
N ALA A 44 -4.25 -1.09 -10.52
CA ALA A 44 -5.18 -2.15 -10.85
C ALA A 44 -5.73 -2.00 -12.28
N ASP A 45 -6.14 -3.11 -12.89
CA ASP A 45 -6.71 -3.14 -14.25
C ASP A 45 -7.87 -2.13 -14.44
N GLU A 46 -8.76 -2.01 -13.47
CA GLU A 46 -9.92 -1.11 -13.51
C GLU A 46 -9.56 0.39 -13.45
N TYR A 47 -8.36 0.72 -12.96
CA TYR A 47 -7.91 2.11 -12.84
C TYR A 47 -7.41 2.67 -14.16
N ASN A 48 -7.08 1.82 -15.15
CA ASN A 48 -6.49 2.22 -16.43
C ASN A 48 -5.22 3.08 -16.31
N SER A 49 -4.57 3.08 -15.15
CA SER A 49 -3.39 3.90 -14.86
C SER A 49 -2.08 3.23 -15.28
N GLU A 50 -2.14 1.95 -15.65
CA GLU A 50 -1.01 1.13 -16.08
C GLU A 50 -0.22 1.76 -17.24
N GLU A 51 -0.90 2.39 -18.20
CA GLU A 51 -0.26 3.05 -19.35
C GLU A 51 0.50 4.31 -18.93
N ILE A 52 -0.08 5.11 -18.03
CA ILE A 52 0.59 6.30 -17.45
C ILE A 52 1.81 5.87 -16.64
N ILE A 53 1.68 4.80 -15.84
CA ILE A 53 2.80 4.23 -15.08
C ILE A 53 3.89 3.76 -16.05
N GLY A 54 3.55 3.03 -17.11
CA GLY A 54 4.55 2.51 -18.05
C GLY A 54 5.32 3.60 -18.77
N GLU A 55 4.68 4.72 -19.08
CA GLU A 55 5.31 5.85 -19.77
C GLU A 55 6.11 6.78 -18.85
N LEU A 56 5.72 6.93 -17.58
CA LEU A 56 6.30 7.93 -16.67
C LEU A 56 7.18 7.33 -15.56
N ALA A 57 6.84 6.15 -15.04
CA ALA A 57 7.58 5.54 -13.95
C ALA A 57 8.86 4.89 -14.49
N ASN A 58 9.99 5.20 -13.86
CA ASN A 58 11.26 4.56 -14.18
C ASN A 58 11.35 3.15 -13.58
N SER A 59 12.46 2.43 -13.83
CA SER A 59 12.64 1.04 -13.38
C SER A 59 12.91 0.87 -11.87
N SER A 60 13.04 1.95 -11.09
CA SER A 60 13.20 1.86 -9.64
C SER A 60 11.88 1.60 -8.91
N PHE A 61 10.75 1.64 -9.61
CA PHE A 61 9.45 1.35 -9.03
C PHE A 61 9.09 -0.13 -9.15
N ASP A 62 8.96 -0.77 -8.00
CA ASP A 62 8.23 -2.02 -7.85
C ASP A 62 6.73 -1.77 -8.05
N ILE A 63 6.07 -2.67 -8.78
CA ILE A 63 4.66 -2.51 -9.12
C ILE A 63 3.84 -3.66 -8.54
N VAL A 64 2.76 -3.31 -7.84
CA VAL A 64 1.67 -4.20 -7.48
C VAL A 64 0.48 -3.88 -8.35
N THR A 65 -0.03 -4.84 -9.12
CA THR A 65 -1.28 -4.70 -9.87
C THR A 65 -2.30 -5.76 -9.46
N LYS A 66 -3.55 -5.58 -9.90
CA LYS A 66 -4.68 -6.44 -9.54
C LYS A 66 -5.53 -6.74 -10.75
N GLY A 67 -6.11 -7.93 -10.77
CA GLY A 67 -6.96 -8.39 -11.85
C GLY A 67 -7.71 -9.67 -11.52
N ASN A 68 -8.34 -10.27 -12.53
CA ASN A 68 -9.07 -11.54 -12.43
C ASN A 68 -8.58 -12.61 -13.42
N GLY A 69 -7.51 -12.34 -14.18
CA GLY A 69 -7.08 -13.18 -15.30
C GLY A 69 -5.57 -13.13 -15.58
N SER A 70 -5.20 -13.33 -16.85
CA SER A 70 -3.81 -13.24 -17.32
C SER A 70 -3.26 -11.82 -17.17
N ILE A 71 -1.97 -11.73 -16.85
CA ILE A 71 -1.24 -10.48 -16.62
C ILE A 71 -0.73 -9.82 -17.92
N GLU A 72 -0.71 -10.53 -19.05
CA GLU A 72 -0.01 -10.08 -20.28
C GLU A 72 -0.40 -8.66 -20.73
N ARG A 73 -1.70 -8.34 -20.73
CA ARG A 73 -2.18 -6.99 -21.10
C ARG A 73 -1.63 -5.92 -20.16
N GLN A 74 -1.51 -6.23 -18.88
CA GLN A 74 -1.09 -5.31 -17.84
C GLN A 74 0.41 -5.06 -17.94
N LEU A 75 1.21 -6.12 -18.15
CA LEU A 75 2.64 -6.01 -18.43
C LEU A 75 2.93 -5.15 -19.66
N ASN A 76 2.17 -5.34 -20.74
CA ASN A 76 2.29 -4.53 -21.95
C ASN A 76 2.02 -3.05 -21.67
N ARG A 77 0.95 -2.72 -20.93
CA ARG A 77 0.61 -1.33 -20.56
C ARG A 77 1.64 -0.72 -19.62
N LEU A 78 2.08 -1.48 -18.63
CA LEU A 78 3.12 -1.08 -17.68
C LEU A 78 4.50 -0.98 -18.32
N GLN A 79 4.68 -1.52 -19.53
CA GLN A 79 5.98 -1.62 -20.19
C GLN A 79 7.02 -2.28 -19.26
N ARG A 80 6.64 -3.43 -18.68
CA ARG A 80 7.47 -4.21 -17.75
C ARG A 80 7.45 -5.69 -18.13
N ASN A 81 8.60 -6.35 -17.97
CA ASN A 81 8.72 -7.79 -18.16
C ASN A 81 8.34 -8.58 -16.91
N ALA A 82 8.45 -7.95 -15.74
CA ALA A 82 8.12 -8.53 -14.45
C ALA A 82 7.64 -7.44 -13.49
N ILE A 83 6.88 -7.84 -12.48
CA ILE A 83 6.38 -6.96 -11.43
C ILE A 83 6.56 -7.59 -10.05
N TYR A 84 6.41 -6.79 -9.00
CA TYR A 84 6.54 -7.26 -7.64
C TYR A 84 5.34 -8.12 -7.22
N GLY A 85 4.12 -7.66 -7.48
CA GLY A 85 2.92 -8.31 -6.96
C GLY A 85 1.76 -8.36 -7.94
N TYR A 86 1.18 -9.55 -8.14
CA TYR A 86 -0.13 -9.70 -8.79
C TYR A 86 -1.17 -10.19 -7.78
N LEU A 87 -2.23 -9.40 -7.57
CA LEU A 87 -3.28 -9.72 -6.62
C LEU A 87 -4.62 -10.00 -7.31
N TRP A 88 -5.22 -11.14 -7.00
CA TRP A 88 -6.57 -11.45 -7.46
C TRP A 88 -7.59 -10.63 -6.67
N ARG A 89 -8.60 -10.10 -7.34
CA ARG A 89 -9.68 -9.32 -6.68
C ARG A 89 -10.69 -10.18 -5.94
N THR A 90 -10.74 -11.48 -6.22
CA THR A 90 -11.69 -12.40 -5.60
C THR A 90 -10.99 -13.66 -5.11
N SER A 91 -11.37 -14.11 -3.91
CA SER A 91 -10.84 -15.33 -3.29
C SER A 91 -11.18 -16.59 -4.09
N GLY A 92 -12.31 -16.62 -4.80
CA GLY A 92 -12.80 -17.78 -5.54
C GLY A 92 -11.96 -18.15 -6.77
N LEU A 93 -11.19 -17.21 -7.31
CA LEU A 93 -10.26 -17.43 -8.43
C LEU A 93 -8.84 -17.79 -7.97
N PHE A 94 -8.50 -17.44 -6.72
CA PHE A 94 -7.15 -17.63 -6.21
C PHE A 94 -6.81 -19.12 -6.04
N GLY A 95 -5.80 -19.56 -6.79
CA GLY A 95 -5.38 -20.97 -6.83
C GLY A 95 -6.20 -21.87 -7.77
N ARG A 96 -7.19 -21.32 -8.50
CA ARG A 96 -7.88 -22.01 -9.61
C ARG A 96 -7.44 -21.53 -10.99
N SER A 97 -6.88 -20.32 -11.08
CA SER A 97 -6.25 -19.79 -12.29
C SER A 97 -4.76 -19.52 -12.08
N HIS A 98 -3.96 -20.08 -12.99
CA HIS A 98 -2.63 -19.69 -13.48
C HIS A 98 -1.61 -19.13 -12.46
N LEU A 99 -0.48 -19.84 -12.32
CA LEU A 99 0.77 -19.22 -11.88
C LEU A 99 1.03 -17.99 -12.75
N ILE A 100 1.42 -16.88 -12.12
CA ILE A 100 1.83 -15.65 -12.80
C ILE A 100 3.36 -15.56 -12.63
N PRO A 101 4.15 -16.24 -13.47
CA PRO A 101 5.60 -16.30 -13.31
C PRO A 101 6.28 -14.94 -13.46
N GLU A 102 5.62 -13.97 -14.08
CA GLU A 102 6.09 -12.59 -14.22
C GLU A 102 5.91 -11.77 -12.94
N ALA A 103 5.21 -12.29 -11.93
CA ALA A 103 5.07 -11.65 -10.63
C ALA A 103 5.95 -12.36 -9.59
N GLU A 104 6.79 -11.61 -8.88
CA GLU A 104 7.60 -12.14 -7.78
C GLU A 104 6.72 -12.75 -6.67
N LYS A 105 5.60 -12.07 -6.38
CA LYS A 105 4.63 -12.50 -5.37
C LYS A 105 3.23 -12.50 -5.93
N THR A 106 2.47 -13.50 -5.50
CA THR A 106 1.05 -13.66 -5.83
C THR A 106 0.20 -13.56 -4.58
N GLY A 107 -0.95 -12.92 -4.69
CA GLY A 107 -1.77 -12.61 -3.53
C GLY A 107 -3.22 -12.32 -3.82
N ILE A 108 -3.93 -11.79 -2.84
CA ILE A 108 -5.37 -11.49 -2.97
C ILE A 108 -5.64 -10.11 -2.38
N SER A 109 -6.43 -9.30 -3.09
CA SER A 109 -7.02 -8.08 -2.55
C SER A 109 -8.45 -8.37 -2.10
N LEU A 110 -8.68 -8.41 -0.79
CA LEU A 110 -9.98 -8.69 -0.18
C LEU A 110 -10.69 -7.39 0.19
N TYR A 111 -12.02 -7.39 0.07
CA TYR A 111 -12.88 -6.32 0.58
C TYR A 111 -13.53 -6.68 1.91
N GLU A 112 -13.88 -7.96 2.07
CA GLU A 112 -14.52 -8.48 3.28
C GLU A 112 -13.69 -9.62 3.88
N PRO A 113 -13.71 -9.77 5.22
CA PRO A 113 -13.14 -10.94 5.88
C PRO A 113 -13.70 -12.22 5.24
N PRO A 114 -12.82 -13.16 4.85
CA PRO A 114 -13.29 -14.43 4.34
C PRO A 114 -14.00 -15.19 5.48
N PRO A 115 -14.99 -16.04 5.16
CA PRO A 115 -15.59 -16.92 6.16
C PRO A 115 -14.52 -17.71 6.91
N GLU A 116 -14.78 -17.95 8.19
CA GLU A 116 -13.88 -18.77 9.02
C GLU A 116 -13.65 -20.14 8.36
N GLY A 117 -12.39 -20.60 8.35
CA GLY A 117 -12.02 -21.86 7.70
C GLY A 117 -11.96 -21.84 6.17
N THR A 118 -12.04 -20.66 5.53
CA THR A 118 -11.81 -20.52 4.07
C THR A 118 -10.50 -21.17 3.67
N LYS A 119 -10.59 -22.17 2.77
CA LYS A 119 -9.43 -22.82 2.17
C LYS A 119 -9.06 -22.09 0.89
N TRP A 120 -7.85 -21.55 0.86
CA TRP A 120 -7.26 -20.99 -0.34
C TRP A 120 -6.73 -22.12 -1.22
N GLY A 121 -6.85 -22.01 -2.55
CA GLY A 121 -6.28 -23.01 -3.46
C GLY A 121 -4.75 -23.11 -3.34
N MET A 122 -4.11 -22.00 -2.98
CA MET A 122 -2.69 -21.89 -2.62
C MET A 122 -2.57 -20.88 -1.47
N LYS A 123 -1.51 -20.94 -0.65
CA LYS A 123 -1.26 -19.91 0.36
C LYS A 123 -0.85 -18.60 -0.34
N PRO A 124 -1.58 -17.48 -0.14
CA PRO A 124 -1.17 -16.20 -0.71
C PRO A 124 0.12 -15.70 -0.07
N GLN A 125 0.99 -15.10 -0.88
CA GLN A 125 2.21 -14.43 -0.40
C GLN A 125 1.90 -13.00 0.05
N ILE A 126 0.95 -12.34 -0.60
CA ILE A 126 0.44 -11.01 -0.25
C ILE A 126 -1.06 -11.07 0.04
N LEU A 127 -1.49 -10.44 1.13
CA LEU A 127 -2.91 -10.10 1.34
C LEU A 127 -3.05 -8.59 1.42
N GLN A 128 -3.90 -8.04 0.54
CA GLN A 128 -4.25 -6.64 0.56
C GLN A 128 -5.68 -6.44 1.10
N VAL A 129 -5.85 -5.59 2.11
CA VAL A 129 -7.14 -5.39 2.79
C VAL A 129 -7.42 -3.91 3.10
N PRO A 130 -8.69 -3.50 3.20
CA PRO A 130 -9.01 -2.21 3.79
C PRO A 130 -8.68 -2.21 5.29
N TYR A 131 -7.98 -1.18 5.75
CA TYR A 131 -7.74 -0.93 7.18
C TYR A 131 -7.54 0.56 7.41
N SER A 132 -8.33 1.14 8.31
CA SER A 132 -8.30 2.57 8.62
C SER A 132 -8.74 2.81 10.06
N LEU A 133 -8.63 4.05 10.52
CA LEU A 133 -9.05 4.43 11.87
C LEU A 133 -10.51 4.02 12.17
N MET A 134 -11.41 4.08 11.18
CA MET A 134 -12.83 3.72 11.30
C MET A 134 -13.18 2.30 10.80
N ASP A 135 -12.34 1.71 9.96
CA ASP A 135 -12.57 0.37 9.40
C ASP A 135 -11.49 -0.60 9.88
N ARG A 136 -11.85 -1.37 10.91
CA ARG A 136 -10.95 -2.32 11.60
C ARG A 136 -11.37 -3.77 11.45
N ARG A 137 -12.22 -4.09 10.46
CA ARG A 137 -12.79 -5.44 10.30
C ARG A 137 -11.75 -6.56 10.11
N PHE A 138 -10.55 -6.20 9.65
CA PHE A 138 -9.43 -7.12 9.46
C PHE A 138 -8.38 -7.07 10.59
N GLU A 139 -8.57 -6.29 11.66
CA GLU A 139 -7.54 -6.02 12.67
C GLU A 139 -6.93 -7.28 13.29
N THR A 140 -7.78 -8.23 13.69
CA THR A 140 -7.33 -9.51 14.25
C THR A 140 -6.69 -10.41 13.19
N LEU A 141 -7.21 -10.37 11.96
CA LEU A 141 -6.72 -11.17 10.83
C LEU A 141 -5.36 -10.70 10.33
N ILE A 142 -5.09 -9.38 10.29
CA ILE A 142 -3.81 -8.79 9.92
C ILE A 142 -2.69 -9.39 10.77
N ARG A 143 -2.87 -9.36 12.11
CA ARG A 143 -1.90 -9.94 13.04
C ARG A 143 -1.69 -11.43 12.80
N TYR A 144 -2.79 -12.17 12.66
CA TYR A 144 -2.73 -13.62 12.42
C TYR A 144 -1.98 -13.94 11.13
N TRP A 145 -2.34 -13.33 10.01
CA TRP A 145 -1.73 -13.61 8.70
C TRP A 145 -0.26 -13.21 8.66
N GLN A 146 0.10 -12.06 9.21
CA GLN A 146 1.50 -11.64 9.27
C GLN A 146 2.35 -12.63 10.06
N CYS A 147 1.85 -13.13 11.20
CA CYS A 147 2.54 -14.15 12.00
C CYS A 147 2.67 -15.50 11.27
N THR A 148 1.87 -15.75 10.23
CA THR A 148 2.05 -16.93 9.36
C THR A 148 3.01 -16.69 8.20
N GLY A 149 3.63 -15.51 8.10
CA GLY A 149 4.57 -15.14 7.05
C GLY A 149 3.91 -14.68 5.75
N ILE A 150 2.68 -14.16 5.82
CA ILE A 150 2.01 -13.49 4.70
C ILE A 150 2.32 -12.00 4.78
N GLU A 151 2.73 -11.39 3.67
CA GLU A 151 2.95 -9.95 3.59
C GLU A 151 1.61 -9.19 3.53
N ILE A 152 1.44 -8.21 4.41
CA ILE A 152 0.18 -7.48 4.58
C ILE A 152 0.29 -6.09 3.97
N HIS A 153 -0.57 -5.83 2.99
CA HIS A 153 -0.75 -4.53 2.38
C HIS A 153 -2.08 -3.96 2.87
N VAL A 154 -2.09 -2.77 3.43
CA VAL A 154 -3.34 -2.07 3.75
C VAL A 154 -3.62 -0.98 2.76
N ARG A 155 -4.89 -0.80 2.43
CA ARG A 155 -5.37 0.26 1.54
C ARG A 155 -6.56 0.99 2.15
N SER A 156 -7.00 2.04 1.47
CA SER A 156 -8.18 2.82 1.85
C SER A 156 -8.08 3.44 3.24
N ILE A 157 -6.88 3.87 3.63
CA ILE A 157 -6.61 4.41 4.97
C ILE A 157 -7.40 5.71 5.27
N TYR A 158 -7.81 6.43 4.22
CA TYR A 158 -8.60 7.68 4.30
C TYR A 158 -10.11 7.53 4.02
N LEU A 159 -10.65 6.30 3.98
CA LEU A 159 -12.09 6.00 3.82
C LEU A 159 -12.79 6.70 2.64
N ARG A 160 -12.57 6.23 1.41
CA ARG A 160 -13.17 6.80 0.18
C ARG A 160 -12.98 8.34 0.05
N GLY A 161 -11.86 8.88 0.54
CA GLY A 161 -11.57 10.32 0.51
C GLY A 161 -12.34 11.17 1.53
N ARG A 162 -13.17 10.57 2.40
CA ARG A 162 -13.99 11.33 3.37
C ARG A 162 -13.21 11.81 4.61
N CYS A 163 -12.00 11.30 4.85
CA CYS A 163 -11.14 11.77 5.95
C CYS A 163 -10.15 12.87 5.55
N LEU A 164 -10.28 13.47 4.36
CA LEU A 164 -9.35 14.49 3.84
C LEU A 164 -9.58 15.91 4.41
N GLN A 165 -10.37 16.07 5.48
CA GLN A 165 -10.30 17.32 6.25
C GLN A 165 -9.00 17.27 7.06
N ASP A 166 -8.10 18.23 6.84
CA ASP A 166 -6.68 18.23 7.23
C ASP A 166 -6.37 17.68 8.63
N ALA A 167 -7.27 17.88 9.60
CA ALA A 167 -7.14 17.36 10.96
C ALA A 167 -7.08 15.82 11.07
N HIS A 168 -7.54 15.06 10.07
CA HIS A 168 -7.61 13.60 10.14
C HIS A 168 -6.62 12.85 9.24
N ASN A 169 -5.90 13.54 8.35
CA ASN A 169 -4.94 12.90 7.46
C ASN A 169 -3.78 12.24 8.24
N HIS A 170 -3.11 13.02 9.08
CA HIS A 170 -2.00 12.53 9.91
C HIS A 170 -2.46 11.51 10.96
N ASP A 171 -3.67 11.66 11.52
CA ASP A 171 -4.25 10.66 12.43
C ASP A 171 -4.43 9.29 11.74
N CYS A 172 -4.91 9.29 10.49
CA CYS A 172 -5.05 8.05 9.71
C CYS A 172 -3.69 7.41 9.45
N LEU A 173 -2.68 8.19 9.05
CA LEU A 173 -1.31 7.71 8.84
C LEU A 173 -0.70 7.16 10.12
N GLN A 174 -0.79 7.92 11.22
CA GLN A 174 -0.30 7.50 12.53
C GLN A 174 -0.88 6.15 12.96
N PHE A 175 -2.20 5.99 12.80
CA PHE A 175 -2.91 4.77 13.18
C PHE A 175 -2.35 3.53 12.46
N VAL A 176 -2.15 3.60 11.14
CA VAL A 176 -1.63 2.46 10.37
C VAL A 176 -0.12 2.28 10.55
N LEU A 177 0.65 3.35 10.72
CA LEU A 177 2.09 3.29 10.99
C LEU A 177 2.40 2.61 12.32
N ALA A 178 1.58 2.85 13.34
CA ALA A 178 1.73 2.24 14.66
C ALA A 178 1.51 0.71 14.67
N ASN A 179 0.82 0.17 13.67
CA ASN A 179 0.59 -1.27 13.56
C ASN A 179 1.79 -1.96 12.89
N ARG A 180 2.62 -2.62 13.71
CA ARG A 180 3.83 -3.35 13.27
C ARG A 180 3.56 -4.58 12.39
N PHE A 181 2.31 -5.04 12.31
CA PHE A 181 1.92 -6.20 11.49
C PHE A 181 1.53 -5.82 10.06
N ILE A 182 1.69 -4.55 9.68
CA ILE A 182 1.44 -4.03 8.34
C ILE A 182 2.78 -3.82 7.63
N ASP A 183 3.02 -4.56 6.56
CA ASP A 183 4.25 -4.45 5.78
C ASP A 183 4.21 -3.28 4.81
N LYS A 184 3.07 -3.04 4.17
CA LYS A 184 2.88 -1.95 3.18
C LYS A 184 1.59 -1.17 3.43
N ILE A 185 1.66 0.14 3.26
CA ILE A 185 0.58 1.11 3.46
C ILE A 185 0.37 1.83 2.14
N VAL A 186 -0.73 1.52 1.46
CA VAL A 186 -1.12 2.14 0.20
C VAL A 186 -1.89 3.42 0.49
N ILE A 187 -1.34 4.56 0.04
CA ILE A 187 -1.97 5.87 0.14
C ILE A 187 -2.32 6.41 -1.24
N GLY A 188 -3.53 6.94 -1.39
CA GLY A 188 -3.85 7.78 -2.55
C GLY A 188 -3.38 9.20 -2.27
N VAL A 189 -2.89 9.88 -3.30
CA VAL A 189 -2.48 11.29 -3.20
C VAL A 189 -3.24 12.13 -4.21
N ASP A 190 -3.66 13.31 -3.79
CA ASP A 190 -4.45 14.25 -4.59
C ASP A 190 -3.62 15.42 -5.12
N SER A 191 -2.42 15.62 -4.58
CA SER A 191 -1.43 16.58 -5.09
C SER A 191 -0.01 16.24 -4.64
N LEU A 192 0.99 16.84 -5.30
CA LEU A 192 2.38 16.76 -4.85
C LEU A 192 2.58 17.38 -3.46
N GLU A 193 1.86 18.46 -3.16
CA GLU A 193 1.94 19.16 -1.88
C GLU A 193 1.45 18.26 -0.73
N GLN A 194 0.32 17.59 -0.93
CA GLN A 194 -0.20 16.61 0.04
C GLN A 194 0.77 15.43 0.24
N LEU A 195 1.41 14.95 -0.84
CA LEU A 195 2.42 13.90 -0.70
C LEU A 195 3.63 14.37 0.12
N LYS A 196 4.10 15.61 -0.10
CA LYS A 196 5.20 16.18 0.70
C LYS A 196 4.85 16.26 2.17
N ASP A 197 3.67 16.78 2.49
CA ASP A 197 3.15 16.84 3.87
C ASP A 197 3.08 15.45 4.52
N ASN A 198 2.56 14.44 3.80
CA ASN A 198 2.54 13.05 4.27
C ASN A 198 3.94 12.51 4.56
N VAL A 199 4.90 12.78 3.68
CA VAL A 199 6.29 12.32 3.81
C VAL A 199 6.99 12.98 4.99
N ASP A 200 6.80 14.29 5.17
CA ASP A 200 7.36 15.05 6.30
C ASP A 200 6.79 14.53 7.63
N PHE A 201 5.49 14.26 7.68
CA PHE A 201 4.86 13.65 8.85
C PHE A 201 5.42 12.25 9.15
N ILE A 202 5.54 11.38 8.15
CA ILE A 202 6.08 10.02 8.34
C ILE A 202 7.54 10.08 8.79
N HIS A 203 8.33 11.00 8.23
CA HIS A 203 9.70 11.21 8.65
C HIS A 203 9.78 11.59 10.13
N PHE A 204 8.98 12.58 10.54
CA PHE A 204 8.87 13.00 11.93
C PHE A 204 8.40 11.88 12.87
N TRP A 205 7.40 11.09 12.45
CA TRP A 205 6.89 9.95 13.21
C TRP A 205 7.98 8.90 13.43
N ASN A 206 8.74 8.56 12.39
CA ASN A 206 9.83 7.59 12.47
C ASN A 206 10.97 8.07 13.39
N LEU A 207 11.29 9.37 13.41
CA LEU A 207 12.26 9.94 14.34
C LEU A 207 11.81 9.87 15.81
N ARG A 208 10.49 9.91 16.05
CA ARG A 208 9.90 9.85 17.40
C ARG A 208 9.70 8.44 17.93
N GLN A 209 9.76 7.41 17.09
CA GLN A 209 9.80 6.03 17.56
C GLN A 209 11.14 5.79 18.25
N CYS A 210 11.17 6.10 19.55
CA CYS A 210 12.23 5.65 20.42
C CYS A 210 11.98 4.16 20.70
N ASP A 211 12.86 3.29 20.24
CA ASP A 211 12.85 1.87 20.65
C ASP A 211 13.60 1.66 21.98
N ASN A 212 14.15 2.74 22.53
CA ASN A 212 14.94 2.69 23.74
C ASN A 212 14.03 2.78 24.97
N GLU A 213 13.68 1.62 25.53
CA GLU A 213 12.95 1.54 26.80
C GLU A 213 13.63 2.33 27.93
N PHE A 214 14.95 2.54 27.91
CA PHE A 214 15.64 3.38 28.92
C PHE A 214 15.31 4.86 28.79
N ILE A 215 14.88 5.34 27.62
CA ILE A 215 14.46 6.75 27.45
C ILE A 215 12.97 6.89 27.77
N ILE A 216 12.18 5.85 27.51
CA ILE A 216 10.71 5.89 27.60
C ILE A 216 10.18 5.47 28.98
N ASP A 217 10.89 4.59 29.70
CA ASP A 217 10.49 4.09 31.01
C ASP A 217 11.27 4.80 32.13
N PRO A 218 10.66 5.77 32.85
CA PRO A 218 11.34 6.51 33.91
C PRO A 218 11.83 5.63 35.06
N ARG A 219 11.32 4.40 35.19
CA ARG A 219 11.79 3.42 36.19
C ARG A 219 13.15 2.82 35.85
N LYS A 220 13.60 2.99 34.60
CA LYS A 220 14.90 2.52 34.10
C LYS A 220 15.95 3.63 34.08
N TRP A 221 15.57 4.86 34.44
CA TRP A 221 16.51 5.96 34.58
C TRP A 221 17.35 5.68 35.83
N LYS A 222 18.67 5.62 35.65
CA LYS A 222 19.57 5.54 36.80
C LYS A 222 19.52 6.89 37.49
N GLU A 223 19.26 6.88 38.80
CA GLU A 223 19.55 8.05 39.62
C GLU A 223 21.06 8.29 39.53
N GLU A 224 21.45 9.50 39.12
CA GLU A 224 22.86 9.90 39.10
C GLU A 224 23.34 9.96 40.56
N GLU A 225 24.37 9.16 40.89
CA GLU A 225 25.09 9.20 42.17
C GLU A 225 25.93 10.49 42.32
#